data_AF-A0A845VKL0-F1
#
_entry.id   AF-A0A845VKL0-F1
#
_cell.length_a   1.000
_cell.length_b   1.000
_cell.length_c   1.000
_cell.angle_alpha   90.00
_cell.angle_beta   90.00
_cell.angle_gamma   90.00
#
_symmetry.space_group_name_H-M   'P 1'
#
loop_
_entity.id
_entity.type
_entity.pdbx_description
1 polymer ?
#
loop_
_entity_poly.entity_id
_entity_poly.type
_entity_poly.pdbx_seq_one_letter_code
_entity_poly.pdbx_strand_id
1 'polypeptide(L)'
;MSNSPFQVIGADGANGTNATKGTDGGDGRNAVQGTSSGGKNPTCQNPQDPTPGSPGNRAGQASAGSDGNITGSGIFHLGDVDGKVMITYSGGAGGNGGNGANGGKGGDGGNGAAASGPCKQINGANGGKGGDATDGKPGGNGANGPNVVIYYTSKTPSTTFSIDTSRLKGGTGGTGGSGGAGGKGGSFGGSNGQNGSTGNAAAPGKSGAPGSIVVRQEPPS
;
A
#
# COMPACT_ATOMS: atom_id res chain seq x y z
N MET A 1 -17.22 -18.39 -43.23
CA MET A 1 -17.69 -17.18 -42.51
C MET A 1 -16.59 -16.71 -41.58
N SER A 2 -16.39 -15.40 -41.45
CA SER A 2 -15.37 -14.82 -40.56
C SER A 2 -15.79 -15.02 -39.10
N ASN A 3 -14.92 -15.59 -38.27
CA ASN A 3 -15.10 -15.66 -36.82
C ASN A 3 -15.17 -14.23 -36.27
N SER A 4 -16.38 -13.73 -36.04
CA SER A 4 -16.58 -12.43 -35.39
C SER A 4 -16.67 -12.66 -33.89
N PRO A 5 -15.66 -12.26 -33.10
CA PRO A 5 -15.75 -12.39 -31.65
C PRO A 5 -16.79 -11.42 -31.10
N PHE A 6 -17.76 -11.94 -30.36
CA PHE A 6 -18.64 -11.11 -29.54
C PHE A 6 -17.91 -10.80 -28.24
N GLN A 7 -17.67 -9.52 -27.97
CA GLN A 7 -16.96 -9.09 -26.77
C GLN A 7 -17.84 -8.20 -25.91
N VAL A 8 -18.00 -8.58 -24.65
CA VAL A 8 -18.50 -7.66 -23.61
C VAL A 8 -17.53 -7.72 -22.47
N ILE A 9 -16.93 -6.56 -22.23
CA ILE A 9 -15.81 -6.38 -21.34
C ILE A 9 -16.25 -5.42 -20.25
N GLY A 10 -16.19 -5.91 -19.02
CA GLY A 10 -16.35 -5.12 -17.81
C GLY A 10 -15.15 -4.20 -17.59
N ALA A 11 -15.36 -3.17 -16.78
CA ALA A 11 -14.31 -2.22 -16.42
C ALA A 11 -13.47 -2.79 -15.26
N ASP A 12 -12.15 -2.77 -15.41
CA ASP A 12 -11.26 -3.12 -14.31
C ASP A 12 -11.39 -2.09 -13.17
N GLY A 13 -11.19 -2.56 -11.95
CA GLY A 13 -11.13 -1.73 -10.77
C GLY A 13 -9.89 -0.85 -10.77
N ALA A 14 -10.04 0.38 -10.30
CA ALA A 14 -8.91 1.28 -10.11
C ALA A 14 -7.95 0.76 -9.04
N ASN A 15 -6.65 0.87 -9.29
CA ASN A 15 -5.63 0.61 -8.27
C ASN A 15 -5.73 1.64 -7.14
N GLY A 16 -5.49 1.18 -5.92
CA GLY A 16 -5.27 2.03 -4.77
C GLY A 16 -3.99 2.85 -4.91
N THR A 17 -3.95 3.97 -4.19
CA THR A 17 -2.79 4.84 -4.10
C THR A 17 -1.88 4.38 -2.99
N ASN A 18 -0.58 4.36 -3.24
CA ASN A 18 0.41 4.08 -2.21
C ASN A 18 0.46 5.21 -1.18
N ALA A 19 0.83 4.85 0.05
CA ALA A 19 1.12 5.80 1.10
C ALA A 19 2.40 6.59 0.83
N THR A 20 2.53 7.75 1.46
CA THR A 20 3.75 8.57 1.46
C THR A 20 4.63 8.24 2.67
N LYS A 21 5.95 8.26 2.48
CA LYS A 21 6.90 8.06 3.59
C LYS A 21 6.73 9.15 4.65
N GLY A 22 6.85 8.79 5.92
CA GLY A 22 6.98 9.75 7.01
C GLY A 22 8.28 10.56 6.90
N THR A 23 8.25 11.82 7.34
CA THR A 23 9.45 12.67 7.37
C THR A 23 10.29 12.35 8.59
N ASP A 24 11.61 12.44 8.44
CA ASP A 24 12.54 12.21 9.53
C ASP A 24 12.45 13.36 10.56
N GLY A 25 12.74 13.05 11.82
CA GLY A 25 12.85 14.02 12.91
C GLY A 25 14.18 14.77 12.84
N GLY A 26 14.18 16.01 13.33
CA GLY A 26 15.41 16.81 13.43
C GLY A 26 16.29 16.40 14.60
N ASP A 27 17.60 16.50 14.40
CA ASP A 27 18.59 16.20 15.44
C ASP A 27 18.57 17.25 16.57
N GLY A 28 18.96 16.80 17.76
CA GLY A 28 19.17 17.62 18.92
C GLY A 28 20.44 18.43 18.84
N ARG A 29 20.44 19.59 19.51
CA ARG A 29 21.63 20.44 19.65
C ARG A 29 22.54 19.88 20.73
N ASN A 30 23.84 19.86 20.48
CA ASN A 30 24.83 19.47 21.47
C ASN A 30 24.86 20.46 22.65
N ALA A 31 25.32 19.97 23.79
CA ALA A 31 25.64 20.78 24.94
C ALA A 31 26.75 21.79 24.62
N VAL A 32 26.70 22.96 25.25
CA VAL A 32 27.81 23.91 25.24
C VAL A 32 28.47 23.86 26.60
N GLN A 33 29.74 23.48 26.64
CA GLN A 33 30.51 23.47 27.88
C GLN A 33 30.64 24.90 28.39
N GLY A 34 30.30 25.10 29.67
CA GLY A 34 30.49 26.39 30.33
C GLY A 34 31.98 26.74 30.45
N THR A 35 32.24 28.00 30.80
CA THR A 35 33.61 28.51 31.02
C THR A 35 33.88 28.75 32.50
N SER A 36 35.15 28.69 32.90
CA SER A 36 35.56 28.99 34.27
C SER A 36 35.54 30.50 34.51
N SER A 37 34.95 30.95 35.62
CA SER A 37 35.00 32.37 36.04
C SER A 37 36.41 32.86 36.38
N GLY A 38 37.39 31.95 36.52
CA GLY A 38 38.72 32.26 37.03
C GLY A 38 38.74 32.60 38.53
N GLY A 39 39.93 32.91 39.04
CA GLY A 39 40.15 33.34 40.44
C GLY A 39 40.29 32.19 41.45
N LYS A 40 40.43 32.56 42.74
CA LYS A 40 40.33 31.60 43.85
C LYS A 40 38.86 31.19 43.97
N ASN A 41 38.57 29.90 43.78
CA ASN A 41 37.23 29.29 43.72
C ASN A 41 36.46 29.61 42.41
N PRO A 42 36.96 29.13 41.26
CA PRO A 42 36.29 29.35 40.00
C PRO A 42 34.92 28.66 39.98
N THR A 43 33.95 29.28 39.32
CA THR A 43 32.61 28.72 39.07
C THR A 43 32.41 28.48 37.57
N CYS A 44 31.48 27.59 37.24
CA CYS A 44 31.10 27.34 35.84
C CYS A 44 30.09 28.38 35.38
N GLN A 45 30.36 29.02 34.24
CA GLN A 45 29.53 30.06 33.65
C GLN A 45 28.97 29.63 32.30
N ASN A 46 27.69 29.90 32.08
CA ASN A 46 26.97 29.69 30.81
C ASN A 46 27.00 28.25 30.24
N PRO A 47 26.88 27.17 31.05
CA PRO A 47 26.65 25.85 30.47
C PRO A 47 25.28 25.84 29.76
N GLN A 48 25.19 25.14 28.63
CA GLN A 48 23.92 24.87 27.94
C GLN A 48 23.72 23.37 27.81
N ASP A 49 22.55 22.90 28.22
CA ASP A 49 22.17 21.51 28.08
C ASP A 49 21.90 21.15 26.61
N PRO A 50 22.17 19.89 26.22
CA PRO A 50 21.80 19.42 24.90
C PRO A 50 20.27 19.32 24.78
N THR A 51 19.77 19.36 23.55
CA THR A 51 18.34 19.10 23.30
C THR A 51 18.13 17.68 22.79
N PRO A 52 16.98 17.06 23.09
CA PRO A 52 16.62 15.78 22.50
C PRO A 52 16.48 15.87 20.98
N GLY A 53 16.63 14.72 20.31
CA GLY A 53 16.21 14.58 18.93
C GLY A 53 14.69 14.56 18.83
N SER A 54 14.15 15.11 17.74
CA SER A 54 12.70 15.12 17.49
C SER A 54 12.23 13.76 16.98
N PRO A 55 10.97 13.36 17.25
CA PRO A 55 10.42 12.13 16.70
C PRO A 55 10.32 12.20 15.17
N GLY A 56 10.47 11.06 14.52
CA GLY A 56 10.09 10.89 13.12
C GLY A 56 8.57 10.87 12.97
N ASN A 57 8.08 11.38 11.84
CA ASN A 57 6.65 11.41 11.57
C ASN A 57 6.15 10.04 11.08
N ARG A 58 4.88 9.76 11.40
CA ARG A 58 4.17 8.60 10.87
C ARG A 58 4.06 8.71 9.35
N ALA A 59 4.07 7.56 8.67
CA ALA A 59 3.79 7.50 7.24
C ALA A 59 2.34 7.92 6.90
N GLY A 60 2.11 8.36 5.66
CA GLY A 60 0.79 8.66 5.12
C GLY A 60 -0.06 7.41 4.90
N GLN A 61 -1.30 7.59 4.46
CA GLN A 61 -2.22 6.49 4.25
C GLN A 61 -2.27 6.05 2.78
N ALA A 62 -2.35 4.74 2.57
CA ALA A 62 -2.69 4.16 1.28
C ALA A 62 -4.22 4.04 1.12
N SER A 63 -4.69 3.80 -0.10
CA SER A 63 -6.10 3.49 -0.39
C SER A 63 -6.28 2.08 -0.95
N ALA A 64 -7.48 1.52 -0.78
CA ALA A 64 -7.81 0.20 -1.30
C ALA A 64 -7.95 0.22 -2.83
N GLY A 65 -7.73 -0.94 -3.44
CA GLY A 65 -8.13 -1.15 -4.82
C GLY A 65 -9.65 -1.19 -4.93
N SER A 66 -10.19 -0.70 -6.05
CA SER A 66 -11.62 -0.80 -6.33
C SER A 66 -11.95 -2.16 -6.93
N ASP A 67 -13.18 -2.63 -6.73
CA ASP A 67 -13.65 -3.85 -7.36
C ASP A 67 -13.75 -3.66 -8.89
N GLY A 68 -13.50 -4.73 -9.62
CA GLY A 68 -13.84 -4.81 -11.03
C GLY A 68 -15.36 -4.81 -11.20
N ASN A 69 -15.84 -4.26 -12.30
CA ASN A 69 -17.27 -4.20 -12.60
C ASN A 69 -17.60 -4.98 -13.87
N ILE A 70 -18.87 -5.35 -14.01
CA ILE A 70 -19.45 -5.89 -15.22
C ILE A 70 -20.48 -4.93 -15.79
N THR A 71 -20.43 -4.70 -17.10
CA THR A 71 -21.27 -3.71 -17.78
C THR A 71 -22.58 -4.29 -18.32
N GLY A 72 -22.79 -5.62 -18.25
CA GLY A 72 -24.10 -6.22 -18.52
C GLY A 72 -24.11 -7.73 -18.74
N SER A 73 -25.32 -8.28 -18.75
CA SER A 73 -25.66 -9.60 -19.30
C SER A 73 -26.23 -9.42 -20.71
N GLY A 74 -26.14 -10.44 -21.56
CA GLY A 74 -26.55 -10.33 -22.97
C GLY A 74 -27.40 -11.50 -23.45
N ILE A 75 -28.36 -11.18 -24.32
CA ILE A 75 -29.06 -12.14 -25.17
C ILE A 75 -28.57 -11.92 -26.59
N PHE A 76 -28.06 -12.97 -27.22
CA PHE A 76 -27.52 -12.94 -28.58
C PHE A 76 -28.39 -13.78 -29.50
N HIS A 77 -28.70 -13.23 -30.68
CA HIS A 77 -29.38 -13.94 -31.75
C HIS A 77 -28.39 -14.08 -32.91
N LEU A 78 -27.90 -15.28 -33.15
CA LEU A 78 -26.77 -15.53 -34.07
C LEU A 78 -27.19 -16.01 -35.47
N GLY A 79 -28.47 -16.37 -35.67
CA GLY A 79 -28.92 -16.97 -36.92
C GLY A 79 -28.30 -18.35 -37.14
N ASP A 80 -27.88 -18.62 -38.38
CA ASP A 80 -27.18 -19.85 -38.74
C ASP A 80 -25.70 -19.79 -38.35
N VAL A 81 -25.25 -20.78 -37.57
CA VAL A 81 -23.91 -20.82 -37.01
C VAL A 81 -23.13 -22.02 -37.55
N ASP A 82 -21.97 -21.76 -38.12
CA ASP A 82 -21.01 -22.79 -38.51
C ASP A 82 -19.62 -22.51 -37.93
N GLY A 83 -18.95 -23.55 -37.43
CA GLY A 83 -17.63 -23.46 -36.82
C GLY A 83 -17.66 -23.01 -35.36
N LYS A 84 -16.52 -22.51 -34.86
CA LYS A 84 -16.29 -22.16 -33.45
C LYS A 84 -16.76 -20.74 -33.16
N VAL A 85 -17.70 -20.58 -32.23
CA VAL A 85 -18.14 -19.26 -31.74
C VAL A 85 -17.53 -19.02 -30.37
N MET A 86 -16.56 -18.10 -30.31
CA MET A 86 -16.01 -17.65 -29.04
C MET A 86 -16.75 -16.39 -28.60
N ILE A 87 -17.40 -16.45 -27.43
CA ILE A 87 -17.99 -15.27 -26.81
C ILE A 87 -17.09 -14.84 -25.66
N THR A 88 -16.33 -13.77 -25.87
CA THR A 88 -15.47 -13.21 -24.84
C THR A 88 -16.31 -12.31 -23.94
N TYR A 89 -16.82 -12.89 -22.86
CA TYR A 89 -17.40 -12.13 -21.77
C TYR A 89 -16.46 -12.13 -20.59
N SER A 90 -15.96 -10.96 -20.24
CA SER A 90 -15.12 -10.80 -19.06
C SER A 90 -15.70 -9.71 -18.18
N GLY A 91 -15.96 -10.02 -16.91
CA GLY A 91 -16.01 -8.98 -15.89
C GLY A 91 -14.62 -8.34 -15.73
N GLY A 92 -14.57 -7.14 -15.17
CA GLY A 92 -13.30 -6.48 -14.87
C GLY A 92 -12.52 -7.18 -13.76
N ALA A 93 -11.20 -7.08 -13.82
CA ALA A 93 -10.33 -7.47 -12.71
C ALA A 93 -10.46 -6.48 -11.55
N GLY A 94 -10.21 -6.93 -10.32
CA GLY A 94 -10.09 -6.03 -9.19
C GLY A 94 -8.79 -5.22 -9.25
N GLY A 95 -8.83 -3.97 -8.80
CA GLY A 95 -7.64 -3.13 -8.67
C GLY A 95 -6.74 -3.58 -7.53
N ASN A 96 -5.43 -3.40 -7.66
CA ASN A 96 -4.50 -3.70 -6.58
C ASN A 96 -4.66 -2.70 -5.43
N GLY A 97 -4.47 -3.16 -4.20
CA GLY A 97 -4.44 -2.29 -3.03
C GLY A 97 -3.16 -1.47 -2.95
N GLY A 98 -3.23 -0.27 -2.39
CA GLY A 98 -2.07 0.58 -2.19
C GLY A 98 -1.13 0.04 -1.11
N ASN A 99 0.17 0.14 -1.34
CA ASN A 99 1.19 -0.22 -0.37
C ASN A 99 1.26 0.83 0.75
N GLY A 100 1.39 0.35 1.98
CA GLY A 100 1.76 1.17 3.12
C GLY A 100 3.17 1.74 2.95
N ALA A 101 3.52 2.73 3.77
CA ALA A 101 4.80 3.41 3.67
C ALA A 101 5.57 3.39 4.98
N ASN A 102 6.87 3.60 4.86
CA ASN A 102 7.76 3.59 6.00
C ASN A 102 7.58 4.85 6.85
N GLY A 103 7.69 4.70 8.16
CA GLY A 103 7.78 5.84 9.07
C GLY A 103 9.11 6.59 8.91
N GLY A 104 9.13 7.85 9.35
CA GLY A 104 10.35 8.66 9.37
C GLY A 104 11.32 8.22 10.47
N LYS A 105 12.62 8.39 10.26
CA LYS A 105 13.63 8.16 11.31
C LYS A 105 13.43 9.17 12.45
N GLY A 106 13.67 8.79 13.70
CA GLY A 106 13.86 9.75 14.79
C GLY A 106 15.19 10.48 14.67
N GLY A 107 15.22 11.75 15.08
CA GLY A 107 16.44 12.55 15.14
C GLY A 107 17.36 12.09 16.26
N ASP A 108 18.67 12.21 16.08
CA ASP A 108 19.64 11.85 17.12
C ASP A 108 19.60 12.90 18.25
N GLY A 109 19.87 12.49 19.49
CA GLY A 109 19.95 13.38 20.64
C GLY A 109 21.26 14.17 20.65
N GLY A 110 21.21 15.41 21.15
CA GLY A 110 22.41 16.22 21.30
C GLY A 110 23.43 15.60 22.25
N ASN A 111 24.71 15.63 21.87
CA ASN A 111 25.79 15.14 22.71
C ASN A 111 25.94 15.97 23.98
N GLY A 112 26.27 15.31 25.08
CA GLY A 112 26.70 15.98 26.31
C GLY A 112 28.10 16.57 26.19
N ALA A 113 28.61 17.12 27.29
CA ALA A 113 29.94 17.69 27.39
C ALA A 113 30.69 17.09 28.59
N ALA A 114 31.96 16.73 28.38
CA ALA A 114 32.81 16.19 29.44
C ALA A 114 33.08 17.25 30.53
N ALA A 115 33.29 16.80 31.76
CA ALA A 115 33.69 17.70 32.85
C ALA A 115 35.02 18.41 32.53
N SER A 116 35.11 19.71 32.84
CA SER A 116 36.31 20.51 32.60
C SER A 116 36.41 21.67 33.60
N GLY A 117 37.49 21.69 34.39
CA GLY A 117 37.71 22.70 35.43
C GLY A 117 36.58 22.71 36.47
N PRO A 118 35.97 23.87 36.78
CA PRO A 118 34.84 23.95 37.71
C PRO A 118 33.52 23.45 37.09
N CYS A 119 33.47 23.20 35.78
CA CYS A 119 32.28 22.77 35.09
C CYS A 119 32.12 21.25 35.17
N LYS A 120 30.97 20.83 35.70
CA LYS A 120 30.57 19.42 35.75
C LYS A 120 30.31 18.87 34.35
N GLN A 121 30.30 17.55 34.25
CA GLN A 121 29.83 16.87 33.05
C GLN A 121 28.36 17.23 32.78
N ILE A 122 28.03 17.47 31.52
CA ILE A 122 26.67 17.61 31.02
C ILE A 122 26.33 16.31 30.28
N ASN A 123 25.25 15.64 30.67
CA ASN A 123 24.83 14.41 30.00
C ASN A 123 24.24 14.70 28.63
N GLY A 124 24.34 13.75 27.70
CA GLY A 124 23.69 13.81 26.41
C GLY A 124 22.18 13.68 26.52
N ALA A 125 21.49 14.20 25.50
CA ALA A 125 20.05 14.09 25.40
C ALA A 125 19.63 12.79 24.70
N ASN A 126 18.37 12.41 24.88
CA ASN A 126 17.83 11.21 24.24
C ASN A 126 17.60 11.41 22.73
N GLY A 127 17.72 10.33 21.97
CA GLY A 127 17.28 10.29 20.58
C GLY A 127 15.75 10.29 20.47
N GLY A 128 15.23 10.83 19.38
CA GLY A 128 13.82 10.83 19.05
C GLY A 128 13.31 9.44 18.66
N LYS A 129 12.03 9.16 18.93
CA LYS A 129 11.36 7.94 18.47
C LYS A 129 11.27 7.93 16.95
N GLY A 130 11.46 6.77 16.31
CA GLY A 130 11.08 6.57 14.91
C GLY A 130 9.57 6.66 14.69
N GLY A 131 9.17 7.20 13.56
CA GLY A 131 7.77 7.26 13.13
C GLY A 131 7.22 5.87 12.84
N ASP A 132 5.93 5.67 13.11
CA ASP A 132 5.25 4.42 12.79
C ASP A 132 5.00 4.31 11.28
N ALA A 133 5.05 3.09 10.75
CA ALA A 133 4.65 2.81 9.39
C ALA A 133 3.14 2.86 9.22
N THR A 134 2.69 2.64 7.98
CA THR A 134 1.29 2.35 7.69
C THR A 134 1.11 0.98 7.04
N ASP A 135 -0.06 0.39 7.30
CA ASP A 135 -0.47 -0.86 6.68
C ASP A 135 -0.69 -0.67 5.18
N GLY A 136 -0.52 -1.75 4.43
CA GLY A 136 -1.07 -1.85 3.08
C GLY A 136 -2.60 -1.83 3.12
N LYS A 137 -3.21 -1.64 1.95
CA LYS A 137 -4.66 -1.69 1.79
C LYS A 137 -5.09 -2.88 0.93
N PRO A 138 -6.30 -3.40 1.12
CA PRO A 138 -6.75 -4.57 0.38
C PRO A 138 -6.86 -4.28 -1.12
N GLY A 139 -6.68 -5.33 -1.91
CA GLY A 139 -7.06 -5.31 -3.33
C GLY A 139 -8.58 -5.40 -3.49
N GLY A 140 -9.09 -4.89 -4.61
CA GLY A 140 -10.47 -5.03 -5.00
C GLY A 140 -10.77 -6.44 -5.50
N ASN A 141 -12.03 -6.85 -5.40
CA ASN A 141 -12.50 -8.12 -5.95
C ASN A 141 -12.58 -8.05 -7.47
N GLY A 142 -12.40 -9.18 -8.15
CA GLY A 142 -12.76 -9.32 -9.55
C GLY A 142 -14.29 -9.38 -9.69
N ALA A 143 -14.80 -8.87 -10.81
CA ALA A 143 -16.22 -8.97 -11.11
C ALA A 143 -16.64 -10.43 -11.31
N ASN A 144 -17.88 -10.76 -10.93
CA ASN A 144 -18.48 -12.02 -11.36
C ASN A 144 -18.76 -11.98 -12.86
N GLY A 145 -18.59 -13.11 -13.55
CA GLY A 145 -18.96 -13.25 -14.96
C GLY A 145 -20.49 -13.20 -15.13
N PRO A 146 -20.99 -12.78 -16.31
CA PRO A 146 -22.42 -12.62 -16.53
C PRO A 146 -23.07 -13.93 -16.98
N ASN A 147 -24.40 -13.94 -16.96
CA ASN A 147 -25.18 -14.99 -17.59
C ASN A 147 -25.51 -14.57 -19.03
N VAL A 148 -25.16 -15.41 -19.99
CA VAL A 148 -25.36 -15.16 -21.42
C VAL A 148 -26.36 -16.17 -21.96
N VAL A 149 -27.34 -15.69 -22.72
CA VAL A 149 -28.24 -16.55 -23.48
C VAL A 149 -27.96 -16.38 -24.96
N ILE A 150 -27.77 -17.50 -25.66
CA ILE A 150 -27.49 -17.53 -27.09
C ILE A 150 -28.65 -18.25 -27.78
N TYR A 151 -29.29 -17.54 -28.70
CA TYR A 151 -30.27 -18.07 -29.63
C TYR A 151 -29.63 -18.28 -31.00
N TYR A 152 -29.88 -19.43 -31.61
CA TYR A 152 -29.44 -19.77 -32.97
C TYR A 152 -30.59 -20.38 -33.77
N THR A 153 -30.59 -20.19 -35.09
CA THR A 153 -31.60 -20.78 -36.00
C THR A 153 -31.18 -22.20 -36.40
N SER A 154 -29.93 -22.38 -36.80
CA SER A 154 -29.28 -23.69 -36.99
C SER A 154 -27.81 -23.65 -36.54
N LYS A 155 -27.24 -24.81 -36.18
CA LYS A 155 -25.82 -24.94 -35.83
C LYS A 155 -25.21 -26.21 -36.38
N THR A 156 -23.94 -26.17 -36.78
CA THR A 156 -23.23 -27.40 -37.12
C THR A 156 -22.85 -28.21 -35.87
N PRO A 157 -22.66 -29.55 -35.99
CA PRO A 157 -22.27 -30.38 -34.85
C PRO A 157 -20.93 -29.98 -34.20
N SER A 158 -20.04 -29.31 -34.94
CA SER A 158 -18.73 -28.86 -34.47
C SER A 158 -18.75 -27.52 -33.72
N THR A 159 -19.89 -26.83 -33.66
CA THR A 159 -20.00 -25.54 -32.97
C THR A 159 -19.81 -25.68 -31.45
N THR A 160 -18.88 -24.89 -30.91
CA THR A 160 -18.59 -24.78 -29.48
C THR A 160 -18.74 -23.34 -29.02
N PHE A 161 -19.13 -23.16 -27.75
CA PHE A 161 -19.27 -21.87 -27.07
C PHE A 161 -18.42 -21.87 -25.79
N SER A 162 -17.73 -20.78 -25.49
CA SER A 162 -16.88 -20.65 -24.30
C SER A 162 -16.90 -19.22 -23.76
N ILE A 163 -16.79 -19.06 -22.44
CA ILE A 163 -16.54 -17.78 -21.74
C ILE A 163 -15.06 -17.68 -21.38
N ASP A 164 -14.48 -16.49 -21.54
CA ASP A 164 -13.16 -16.18 -21.02
C ASP A 164 -13.24 -15.64 -19.58
N THR A 165 -12.80 -16.43 -18.62
CA THR A 165 -12.81 -16.08 -17.18
C THR A 165 -11.46 -15.54 -16.69
N SER A 166 -10.47 -15.36 -17.57
CA SER A 166 -9.09 -15.01 -17.19
C SER A 166 -8.97 -13.66 -16.48
N ARG A 167 -9.95 -12.77 -16.66
CA ARG A 167 -10.01 -11.42 -16.12
C ARG A 167 -10.81 -11.26 -14.84
N LEU A 168 -11.51 -12.29 -14.37
CA LEU A 168 -12.32 -12.22 -13.15
C LEU A 168 -11.45 -12.27 -11.87
N LYS A 169 -10.16 -11.93 -11.95
CA LYS A 169 -9.22 -12.04 -10.83
C LYS A 169 -9.37 -10.87 -9.88
N GLY A 170 -9.26 -11.13 -8.58
CA GLY A 170 -9.09 -10.08 -7.59
C GLY A 170 -7.71 -9.44 -7.70
N GLY A 171 -7.62 -8.16 -7.30
CA GLY A 171 -6.36 -7.45 -7.20
C GLY A 171 -5.52 -7.92 -6.01
N THR A 172 -4.21 -7.72 -6.07
CA THR A 172 -3.33 -8.04 -4.96
C THR A 172 -3.55 -7.08 -3.79
N GLY A 173 -3.35 -7.54 -2.55
CA GLY A 173 -3.28 -6.65 -1.40
C GLY A 173 -1.97 -5.88 -1.37
N GLY A 174 -1.98 -4.68 -0.81
CA GLY A 174 -0.78 -3.88 -0.61
C GLY A 174 0.11 -4.43 0.51
N THR A 175 1.42 -4.22 0.39
CA THR A 175 2.39 -4.55 1.44
C THR A 175 2.36 -3.51 2.56
N GLY A 176 2.67 -3.90 3.80
CA GLY A 176 2.88 -2.95 4.90
C GLY A 176 4.24 -2.25 4.82
N GLY A 177 4.33 -1.06 5.42
CA GLY A 177 5.60 -0.33 5.55
C GLY A 177 6.45 -0.78 6.74
N SER A 178 7.72 -0.41 6.75
CA SER A 178 8.63 -0.61 7.89
C SER A 178 8.61 0.59 8.84
N GLY A 179 8.66 0.34 10.15
CA GLY A 179 8.77 1.41 11.13
C GLY A 179 10.07 2.19 10.98
N GLY A 180 10.06 3.48 11.29
CA GLY A 180 11.26 4.32 11.29
C GLY A 180 12.22 3.89 12.40
N ALA A 181 13.52 3.98 12.15
CA ALA A 181 14.51 3.73 13.21
C ALA A 181 14.46 4.83 14.26
N GLY A 182 14.67 4.50 15.53
CA GLY A 182 14.90 5.47 16.59
C GLY A 182 16.22 6.21 16.39
N GLY A 183 16.27 7.47 16.82
CA GLY A 183 17.50 8.27 16.84
C GLY A 183 18.47 7.78 17.92
N LYS A 184 19.77 8.02 17.73
CA LYS A 184 20.78 7.66 18.73
C LYS A 184 20.70 8.61 19.93
N GLY A 185 20.98 8.12 21.13
CA GLY A 185 21.20 8.96 22.29
C GLY A 185 22.53 9.71 22.20
N GLY A 186 22.59 10.91 22.75
CA GLY A 186 23.81 11.69 22.86
C GLY A 186 24.81 11.09 23.86
N SER A 187 26.08 11.41 23.67
CA SER A 187 27.18 10.97 24.54
C SER A 187 26.95 11.30 26.02
N PHE A 188 27.55 10.53 26.94
CA PHE A 188 27.45 10.75 28.39
C PHE A 188 26.05 10.50 28.99
N GLY A 189 25.30 9.53 28.47
CA GLY A 189 24.10 9.00 29.12
C GLY A 189 22.78 9.24 28.39
N GLY A 190 22.79 9.75 27.16
CA GLY A 190 21.59 9.80 26.33
C GLY A 190 21.14 8.40 25.92
N SER A 191 19.83 8.13 26.00
CA SER A 191 19.24 6.88 25.55
C SER A 191 18.87 6.94 24.07
N ASN A 192 19.01 5.80 23.36
CA ASN A 192 18.50 5.68 21.99
C ASN A 192 16.96 5.78 22.00
N GLY A 193 16.42 6.42 20.98
CA GLY A 193 14.99 6.41 20.69
C GLY A 193 14.51 5.02 20.31
N GLN A 194 13.22 4.77 20.54
CA GLN A 194 12.60 3.52 20.12
C GLN A 194 12.33 3.52 18.61
N ASN A 195 12.40 2.36 17.98
CA ASN A 195 11.92 2.19 16.61
C ASN A 195 10.40 2.36 16.54
N GLY A 196 9.91 2.82 15.40
CA GLY A 196 8.49 2.81 15.06
C GLY A 196 7.97 1.40 14.82
N SER A 197 6.66 1.24 14.90
CA SER A 197 5.96 0.00 14.57
C SER A 197 5.92 -0.25 13.05
N THR A 198 6.01 -1.52 12.66
CA THR A 198 5.83 -1.97 11.28
C THR A 198 4.35 -2.04 10.92
N GLY A 199 4.03 -1.79 9.65
CA GLY A 199 2.70 -1.96 9.10
C GLY A 199 2.46 -3.40 8.63
N ASN A 200 1.21 -3.81 8.62
CA ASN A 200 0.77 -5.11 8.15
C ASN A 200 0.52 -5.11 6.64
N ALA A 201 0.77 -6.24 5.98
CA ALA A 201 0.28 -6.46 4.63
C ALA A 201 -1.24 -6.67 4.64
N ALA A 202 -1.90 -6.26 3.56
CA ALA A 202 -3.34 -6.46 3.39
C ALA A 202 -3.66 -7.69 2.54
N ALA A 203 -4.88 -8.20 2.71
CA ALA A 203 -5.36 -9.34 1.94
C ALA A 203 -5.58 -8.96 0.46
N PRO A 204 -5.37 -9.92 -0.47
CA PRO A 204 -5.83 -9.76 -1.85
C PRO A 204 -7.36 -9.77 -1.93
N GLY A 205 -7.88 -9.18 -3.01
CA GLY A 205 -9.29 -9.30 -3.37
C GLY A 205 -9.63 -10.71 -3.85
N LYS A 206 -10.91 -11.07 -3.77
CA LYS A 206 -11.39 -12.36 -4.25
C LYS A 206 -11.55 -12.34 -5.75
N SER A 207 -11.24 -13.46 -6.41
CA SER A 207 -11.68 -13.65 -7.79
C SER A 207 -13.20 -13.78 -7.85
N GLY A 208 -13.80 -13.21 -8.89
CA GLY A 208 -15.21 -13.36 -9.18
C GLY A 208 -15.56 -14.77 -9.66
N ALA A 209 -16.80 -15.15 -9.45
CA ALA A 209 -17.34 -16.41 -9.95
C ALA A 209 -17.48 -16.38 -11.48
N PRO A 210 -17.19 -17.47 -12.18
CA PRO A 210 -17.55 -17.60 -13.60
C PRO A 210 -19.04 -17.36 -13.85
N GLY A 211 -19.34 -16.79 -15.02
CA GLY A 211 -20.71 -16.68 -15.53
C GLY A 211 -21.23 -18.00 -16.10
N SER A 212 -22.42 -17.97 -16.69
CA SER A 212 -23.02 -19.14 -17.37
C SER A 212 -23.38 -18.82 -18.83
N ILE A 213 -23.31 -19.85 -19.69
CA ILE A 213 -23.85 -19.80 -21.06
C ILE A 213 -25.07 -20.72 -21.12
N VAL A 214 -26.18 -20.20 -21.63
CA VAL A 214 -27.35 -20.98 -22.02
C VAL A 214 -27.50 -20.88 -23.53
N VAL A 215 -27.47 -22.01 -24.24
CA VAL A 215 -27.62 -22.05 -25.69
C VAL A 215 -28.98 -22.66 -26.04
N ARG A 216 -29.75 -22.00 -26.89
CA ARG A 216 -31.10 -22.40 -27.30
C ARG A 216 -31.28 -22.24 -28.80
N GLN A 217 -32.03 -23.16 -29.40
CA GLN A 217 -32.51 -22.98 -30.77
C GLN A 217 -33.73 -22.06 -30.76
N GLU A 218 -33.83 -21.16 -31.74
CA GLU A 218 -35.04 -20.37 -31.96
C GLU A 218 -36.22 -21.25 -32.40
N PRO A 219 -37.46 -20.90 -32.03
CA PRO A 219 -38.62 -21.55 -32.61
C PRO A 219 -38.62 -21.37 -34.13
N PRO A 220 -39.02 -22.39 -34.91
CA PRO A 220 -39.23 -22.21 -36.34
C PRO A 220 -40.28 -21.11 -36.57
N SER A 221 -39.95 -20.13 -37.41
CA SER A 221 -40.84 -19.04 -37.84
C SER A 221 -41.97 -19.54 -38.74
#